data_AF-A0A3F2RSN6-F1
#
_entry.id   AF-A0A3F2RSN6-F1
#
_cell.length_a   1.000
_cell.length_b   1.000
_cell.length_c   1.000
_cell.angle_alpha   90.00
_cell.angle_beta   90.00
_cell.angle_gamma   90.00
#
_symmetry.space_group_name_H-M   'P 1'
#
loop_
_entity.id
_entity.type
_entity.pdbx_description
1 polymer ?
#
loop_
_entity_poly.entity_id
_entity_poly.type
_entity_poly.pdbx_seq_one_letter_code
_entity_poly.pdbx_strand_id
1 'polypeptide(L)'
;MHTPLDRPHPDCQAEIQALLECHNENPYAKFLGVCGDVKTALDKCFKAEKIKIRSANFARAKASDAYVRQKMQERRDRVAAEEKAKTEPTN
;
A
#
# COMPACT_ATOMS: atom_id res chain seq x y z
N MET A 1 20.53 -8.70 2.18
CA MET A 1 19.24 -8.76 2.89
C MET A 1 18.16 -8.12 2.02
N HIS A 2 17.18 -8.90 1.57
CA HIS A 2 16.03 -8.45 0.78
C HIS A 2 14.81 -8.22 1.68
N THR A 3 13.78 -7.56 1.15
CA THR A 3 12.46 -7.44 1.80
C THR A 3 11.89 -8.84 2.08
N PRO A 4 11.15 -9.08 3.18
CA PRO A 4 10.57 -10.40 3.46
C PRO A 4 9.75 -10.93 2.28
N LEU A 5 10.06 -12.16 1.86
CA LEU A 5 9.45 -12.88 0.74
C LEU A 5 8.20 -13.67 1.15
N ASP A 6 7.81 -13.60 2.42
CA ASP A 6 6.75 -14.43 3.00
C ASP A 6 5.35 -14.09 2.48
N ARG A 7 5.20 -12.95 1.80
CA ARG A 7 3.94 -12.52 1.19
C ARG A 7 3.96 -12.74 -0.33
N PRO A 8 2.82 -12.95 -0.98
CA PRO A 8 2.76 -13.07 -2.42
C PRO A 8 3.24 -11.79 -3.11
N HIS A 9 4.13 -11.95 -4.09
CA HIS A 9 4.70 -10.89 -4.92
C HIS A 9 4.38 -11.19 -6.40
N PRO A 10 3.12 -11.02 -6.84
CA PRO A 10 2.67 -11.47 -8.17
C PRO A 10 3.46 -10.81 -9.30
N ASP A 11 3.89 -9.55 -9.11
CA ASP A 11 4.64 -8.79 -10.12
C ASP A 11 6.14 -9.12 -10.12
N CYS A 12 6.68 -9.77 -9.08
CA CYS A 12 8.12 -9.99 -8.88
C CYS A 12 8.50 -11.47 -8.68
N GLN A 13 7.60 -12.40 -9.02
CA GLN A 13 7.80 -13.83 -8.77
C GLN A 13 9.00 -14.40 -9.56
N ALA A 14 9.24 -13.88 -10.76
CA ALA A 14 10.34 -14.31 -11.61
C ALA A 14 11.71 -13.95 -11.00
N GLU A 15 11.86 -12.75 -10.47
CA GLU A 15 13.07 -12.26 -9.82
C GLU A 15 13.35 -12.99 -8.51
N ILE A 16 12.30 -13.37 -7.78
CA ILE A 16 12.41 -14.20 -6.58
C ILE A 16 12.95 -15.58 -6.94
N GLN A 17 12.39 -16.20 -7.98
CA GLN A 17 12.86 -17.51 -8.46
C GLN A 17 14.33 -17.46 -8.89
N ALA A 18 14.72 -16.44 -9.66
CA ALA A 18 16.11 -16.26 -10.09
C ALA A 18 17.07 -16.10 -8.89
N LEU A 19 16.65 -15.38 -7.84
CA LEU A 19 17.48 -15.22 -6.64
C LEU A 19 17.61 -16.54 -5.86
N LEU A 20 16.51 -17.30 -5.75
CA LEU A 20 16.52 -18.62 -5.11
C LEU A 20 17.40 -19.61 -5.87
N GLU A 21 17.33 -19.63 -7.19
CA GLU A 21 18.18 -20.46 -8.05
C GLU A 21 19.65 -20.12 -7.84
N CYS A 22 20.02 -18.84 -7.90
CA CYS A 22 21.40 -18.40 -7.64
C CYS A 22 21.89 -18.80 -6.24
N HIS A 23 21.04 -18.68 -5.21
CA HIS A 23 21.38 -19.11 -3.85
C HIS A 23 21.52 -20.63 -3.69
N ASN A 24 20.78 -21.42 -4.47
CA ASN A 24 20.84 -22.87 -4.46
C ASN A 24 22.10 -23.38 -5.17
N GLU A 25 22.48 -22.76 -6.28
CA GLU A 25 23.73 -23.07 -7.00
C GLU A 25 24.98 -22.60 -6.23
N ASN A 26 24.85 -21.52 -5.46
CA ASN A 26 25.96 -20.87 -4.77
C ASN A 26 25.75 -20.81 -3.24
N PRO A 27 25.64 -21.94 -2.53
CA PRO A 27 25.24 -21.98 -1.12
C PRO A 27 26.23 -21.24 -0.19
N TYR A 28 27.53 -21.25 -0.53
CA TYR A 28 28.56 -20.50 0.20
C TYR A 28 28.85 -19.13 -0.44
N ALA A 29 28.92 -19.07 -1.76
CA ALA A 29 29.29 -17.87 -2.50
C ALA A 29 28.17 -16.80 -2.55
N LYS A 30 26.92 -17.15 -2.21
CA LYS A 30 25.84 -16.18 -2.00
C LYS A 30 26.18 -15.12 -0.94
N PHE A 31 26.96 -15.50 0.07
CA PHE A 31 27.41 -14.57 1.12
C PHE A 31 28.57 -13.67 0.67
N LEU A 32 29.26 -14.04 -0.41
CA LEU A 32 30.34 -13.27 -1.03
C LEU A 32 29.82 -12.30 -2.11
N GLY A 33 28.51 -12.26 -2.35
CA GLY A 33 27.88 -11.28 -3.25
C GLY A 33 27.77 -11.72 -4.71
N VAL A 34 28.01 -12.99 -5.04
CA VAL A 34 27.93 -13.51 -6.43
C VAL A 34 26.54 -13.31 -7.05
N CYS A 35 25.48 -13.32 -6.24
CA CYS A 35 24.10 -13.07 -6.69
C CYS A 35 23.71 -11.57 -6.71
N GLY A 36 24.68 -10.65 -6.77
CA GLY A 36 24.46 -9.21 -6.64
C GLY A 36 23.56 -8.60 -7.73
N ASP A 37 23.74 -9.01 -8.98
CA ASP A 37 22.95 -8.50 -10.11
C ASP A 37 21.50 -8.96 -10.04
N VAL A 38 21.29 -10.24 -9.74
CA VAL A 38 19.95 -10.83 -9.54
C VAL A 38 19.24 -10.15 -8.37
N LYS A 39 19.94 -9.93 -7.26
CA LYS A 39 19.41 -9.16 -6.13
C LYS A 39 19.02 -7.74 -6.53
N THR A 40 19.82 -7.09 -7.37
CA THR A 40 19.55 -5.71 -7.83
C THR A 40 18.30 -5.64 -8.71
N ALA A 41 18.08 -6.65 -9.56
CA ALA A 41 16.85 -6.78 -10.33
C ALA A 41 15.63 -6.96 -9.41
N LEU A 42 15.72 -7.85 -8.41
CA LEU A 42 14.67 -8.06 -7.43
C LEU A 42 14.33 -6.78 -6.65
N ASP A 43 15.34 -6.05 -6.18
CA ASP A 43 15.12 -4.79 -5.44
C ASP A 43 14.42 -3.73 -6.29
N LYS A 44 14.74 -3.65 -7.59
CA LYS A 44 14.04 -2.77 -8.54
C LYS A 44 12.57 -3.16 -8.69
N CYS A 45 12.29 -4.44 -8.81
CA CYS A 45 10.92 -4.93 -8.90
C CYS A 45 10.11 -4.60 -7.64
N PHE A 46 10.65 -4.91 -6.45
CA PHE A 46 9.99 -4.59 -5.19
C PHE A 46 9.76 -3.09 -4.98
N LYS A 47 10.68 -2.25 -5.47
CA LYS A 47 10.47 -0.80 -5.45
C LYS A 47 9.27 -0.40 -6.31
N ALA A 48 9.14 -0.95 -7.52
CA ALA A 48 8.02 -0.68 -8.41
C ALA A 48 6.69 -1.17 -7.82
N GLU A 49 6.66 -2.40 -7.31
CA GLU A 49 5.48 -2.98 -6.66
C GLU A 49 5.05 -2.14 -5.45
N LYS A 50 5.99 -1.74 -4.61
CA LYS A 50 5.72 -0.88 -3.45
C LYS A 50 5.13 0.47 -3.84
N ILE A 51 5.60 1.07 -4.93
CA ILE A 51 5.06 2.34 -5.45
C ILE A 51 3.62 2.15 -5.93
N LYS A 52 3.34 1.07 -6.67
CA LYS A 52 2.00 0.72 -7.17
C LYS A 52 1.01 0.48 -6.03
N ILE A 53 1.38 -0.30 -5.01
CA ILE A 53 0.54 -0.54 -3.84
C ILE A 53 0.31 0.76 -3.07
N ARG A 54 1.36 1.55 -2.86
CA ARG A 54 1.26 2.84 -2.15
C ARG A 54 0.32 3.81 -2.88
N SER A 55 0.40 3.90 -4.20
CA SER A 55 -0.48 4.80 -4.98
C SER A 55 -1.94 4.34 -4.92
N ALA A 56 -2.20 3.04 -5.03
CA ALA A 56 -3.54 2.47 -4.91
C ALA A 56 -4.13 2.71 -3.50
N ASN A 57 -3.34 2.48 -2.45
CA ASN A 57 -3.77 2.72 -1.07
C ASN A 57 -4.03 4.20 -0.81
N PHE A 58 -3.19 5.09 -1.36
CA PHE A 58 -3.40 6.53 -1.25
C PHE A 58 -4.70 6.98 -1.93
N ALA A 59 -4.98 6.47 -3.13
CA ALA A 59 -6.23 6.77 -3.83
C ALA A 59 -7.45 6.29 -3.04
N ARG A 60 -7.41 5.07 -2.50
CA ARG A 60 -8.47 4.52 -1.64
C ARG A 60 -8.65 5.34 -0.37
N ALA A 61 -7.57 5.69 0.32
CA ALA A 61 -7.62 6.50 1.53
C ALA A 61 -8.26 7.87 1.27
N LYS A 62 -7.87 8.54 0.18
CA LYS A 62 -8.45 9.83 -0.22
C LYS A 62 -9.95 9.73 -0.52
N ALA A 63 -10.38 8.67 -1.21
CA ALA A 63 -11.79 8.44 -1.50
C ALA A 63 -12.60 8.18 -0.22
N SER A 64 -12.11 7.33 0.67
CA SER A 64 -12.75 7.05 1.96
C SER A 64 -12.83 8.29 2.85
N ASP A 65 -11.76 9.07 2.92
CA ASP A 65 -11.72 10.29 3.71
C ASP A 65 -12.69 11.35 3.17
N ALA A 66 -12.77 11.53 1.84
CA ALA A 66 -13.77 12.41 1.23
C ALA A 66 -15.21 11.97 1.57
N TYR A 67 -15.51 10.67 1.46
CA TYR A 67 -16.81 10.11 1.81
C TYR A 67 -17.17 10.34 3.28
N VAL A 68 -16.23 10.06 4.19
CA VAL A 68 -16.44 10.26 5.64
C VAL A 68 -16.65 11.75 5.94
N ARG A 69 -15.84 12.64 5.35
CA ARG A 69 -16.00 14.09 5.53
C ARG A 69 -17.37 14.58 5.06
N GLN A 70 -17.84 14.11 3.90
CA GLN A 70 -19.18 14.42 3.40
C GLN A 70 -20.26 13.96 4.38
N LYS A 71 -20.22 12.70 4.84
CA LYS A 71 -21.21 12.18 5.80
C LYS A 71 -21.20 12.89 7.14
N MET A 72 -20.03 13.30 7.63
CA MET A 72 -19.92 14.09 8.85
C MET A 72 -20.48 15.51 8.66
N GLN A 73 -20.33 16.10 7.48
CA GLN A 73 -20.92 17.40 7.18
C GLN A 73 -22.45 17.31 7.09
N GLU A 74 -23.00 16.35 6.33
CA GLU A 74 -24.44 16.09 6.26
C GLU A 74 -25.06 15.91 7.65
N ARG A 75 -24.38 15.18 8.55
CA ARG A 75 -24.84 15.00 9.93
C ARG A 75 -24.82 16.32 10.72
N ARG A 76 -23.78 17.14 10.58
CA ARG A 76 -23.67 18.44 11.25
C ARG A 76 -24.75 19.40 10.77
N ASP A 77 -24.99 19.47 9.47
CA ASP A 77 -26.00 20.33 8.88
C ASP A 77 -27.41 19.92 9.32
N ARG A 78 -27.69 18.61 9.38
CA ARG A 78 -28.97 18.09 9.90
C ARG A 78 -29.19 18.49 11.36
N VAL A 79 -28.19 18.30 12.22
CA VAL A 79 -28.28 18.68 13.64
C VAL A 79 -28.50 20.19 13.78
N ALA A 80 -27.77 21.00 13.02
CA ALA A 80 -27.95 22.46 13.04
C ALA A 80 -29.35 22.89 12.55
N ALA A 81 -29.92 22.23 11.54
CA ALA A 81 -31.28 22.50 11.07
C ALA A 81 -32.34 22.10 12.12
N GLU A 82 -32.17 20.94 12.76
CA GLU A 82 -33.03 20.49 13.87
C GLU A 82 -32.96 21.43 15.07
N GLU A 83 -31.76 21.96 15.40
CA GLU A 83 -31.58 22.95 16.47
C GLU A 83 -32.27 24.27 16.13
N LYS A 84 -32.08 24.80 14.91
CA LYS A 84 -32.75 26.02 14.45
C LYS A 84 -34.27 25.91 14.53
N ALA A 85 -34.83 24.80 14.03
CA ALA A 85 -36.27 24.55 14.06
C ALA A 85 -36.86 24.45 15.48
N LYS A 86 -36.06 24.04 16.48
CA LYS A 86 -36.47 24.03 17.90
C LYS A 86 -36.41 25.41 18.55
N THR A 87 -35.54 26.29 18.05
CA THR A 87 -35.30 27.62 18.64
C THR A 87 -36.17 28.73 18.05
N GLU A 88 -36.82 28.53 16.90
CA GLU A 88 -37.81 29.48 16.35
C GLU A 88 -39.20 29.17 16.91
N PRO A 89 -39.75 29.98 17.84
CA PRO A 89 -41.11 29.76 18.34
C PRO A 89 -42.11 30.12 17.23
N THR A 90 -43.00 29.19 16.92
CA THR A 90 -44.19 29.45 16.09
C THR A 90 -45.05 30.51 16.75
N ASN A 91 -45.14 31.69 16.12
CA ASN A 91 -46.06 32.77 16.50
C ASN A 91 -47.47 32.47 15.98
#